data_AF-A0A392RKC4-F1
#
_entry.id   AF-A0A392RKC4-F1
#
_cell.length_a   1.000
_cell.length_b   1.000
_cell.length_c   1.000
_cell.angle_alpha   90.00
_cell.angle_beta   90.00
_cell.angle_gamma   90.00
#
_symmetry.space_group_name_H-M   'P 1'
#
loop_
_entity.id
_entity.type
_entity.pdbx_description
1 polymer ?
#
loop_
_entity_poly.entity_id
_entity_poly.type
_entity_poly.pdbx_seq_one_letter_code
_entity_poly.pdbx_strand_id
1 'polypeptide(L)' 'AEYRKYKDPKVPLNRRIKDLMSRMTLEEKIGQMTQLERSVATPEAISKYFIGKIILHFATQI' A
#
# COMPACT_ATOMS: atom_id res chain seq x y z
N ALA A 1 -18.56 -15.11 0.20
CA ALA A 1 -17.34 -14.32 -0.11
C ALA A 1 -16.18 -15.28 -0.33
N GLU A 2 -15.35 -15.06 -1.34
CA GLU A 2 -14.15 -15.89 -1.55
C GLU A 2 -13.19 -15.75 -0.36
N TYR A 3 -12.66 -16.86 0.15
CA TYR A 3 -11.73 -16.85 1.28
C TYR A 3 -10.38 -16.25 0.86
N ARG A 4 -9.99 -15.14 1.52
CA ARG A 4 -8.75 -14.40 1.23
C ARG A 4 -7.68 -14.72 2.27
N LYS A 5 -6.70 -15.54 1.89
CA LYS A 5 -5.63 -16.00 2.80
C LYS A 5 -4.82 -14.84 3.35
N TYR A 6 -4.57 -13.79 2.57
CA TYR A 6 -3.80 -12.64 3.04
C TYR A 6 -4.43 -11.90 4.23
N LYS A 7 -5.77 -12.00 4.40
CA LYS A 7 -6.52 -11.40 5.52
C LYS A 7 -6.57 -12.29 6.77
N ASP A 8 -6.24 -13.57 6.66
CA ASP A 8 -6.31 -14.51 7.79
C ASP A 8 -5.03 -14.44 8.64
N PRO A 9 -5.09 -14.00 9.91
CA PRO A 9 -3.91 -13.91 10.77
C PRO A 9 -3.34 -15.28 11.18
N LYS A 10 -4.11 -16.37 11.05
CA LYS A 10 -3.67 -17.74 11.38
C LYS A 10 -2.78 -18.35 10.28
N VAL A 11 -2.79 -17.78 9.08
CA VAL A 11 -1.97 -18.23 7.95
C VAL A 11 -0.54 -17.68 8.08
N PRO A 12 0.51 -18.49 7.82
CA PRO A 12 1.89 -18.00 7.89
C PRO A 12 2.13 -16.78 6.99
N LEU A 13 2.95 -15.84 7.48
CA LEU A 13 3.19 -14.55 6.83
C LEU A 13 3.55 -14.68 5.34
N ASN A 14 4.49 -15.56 4.99
CA ASN A 14 4.93 -15.75 3.60
C ASN A 14 3.80 -16.20 2.67
N ARG A 15 2.84 -16.99 3.19
CA ARG A 15 1.66 -17.45 2.44
C ARG A 15 0.66 -16.31 2.24
N ARG A 16 0.53 -15.42 3.23
CA ARG A 16 -0.29 -14.20 3.14
C ARG A 16 0.29 -13.22 2.12
N ILE A 17 1.60 -12.99 2.14
CA ILE A 17 2.31 -12.14 1.18
C ILE A 17 2.12 -12.69 -0.23
N LYS A 18 2.34 -14.00 -0.45
CA LYS A 18 2.20 -14.62 -1.77
C LYS A 18 0.77 -14.49 -2.32
N ASP A 19 -0.25 -14.74 -1.49
CA ASP A 19 -1.66 -14.59 -1.88
C ASP A 19 -2.03 -13.13 -2.19
N LEU A 20 -1.51 -12.16 -1.43
CA LEU A 20 -1.70 -10.73 -1.72
C LEU A 20 -1.04 -10.36 -3.06
N MET A 21 0.24 -10.68 -3.24
CA MET A 21 1.01 -10.33 -4.44
C MET A 21 0.47 -10.97 -5.72
N SER A 22 -0.16 -12.16 -5.63
CA SER A 22 -0.81 -12.80 -6.77
C SER A 22 -2.13 -12.14 -7.17
N ARG A 23 -2.75 -11.38 -6.28
CA ARG A 23 -4.02 -10.68 -6.51
C ARG A 23 -3.84 -9.22 -6.93
N MET A 24 -2.64 -8.67 -6.74
CA MET A 24 -2.34 -7.28 -7.10
C MET A 24 -1.99 -7.11 -8.58
N THR A 25 -2.51 -6.05 -9.19
CA THR A 25 -2.08 -5.59 -10.52
C THR A 25 -0.68 -4.95 -10.46
N LEU A 26 -0.11 -4.63 -11.63
CA LEU A 26 1.18 -3.96 -11.69
C LEU A 26 1.08 -2.54 -11.10
N GLU A 27 0.01 -1.82 -11.40
CA GLU A 27 -0.28 -0.48 -10.91
C GLU A 27 -0.40 -0.46 -9.38
N GLU A 28 -1.11 -1.45 -8.81
CA GLU A 28 -1.21 -1.57 -7.35
C GLU A 28 0.16 -1.81 -6.71
N LYS A 29 1.01 -2.64 -7.33
CA LYS A 29 2.38 -2.90 -6.84
C LYS A 29 3.23 -1.64 -6.89
N ILE A 30 3.16 -0.90 -8.00
CA ILE A 30 3.87 0.38 -8.16
C ILE A 30 3.36 1.40 -7.14
N GLY A 31 2.04 1.49 -6.93
CA GLY A 31 1.42 2.35 -5.94
C GLY A 31 1.93 2.06 -4.52
N GLN A 32 2.07 0.79 -4.15
CA GLN A 32 2.62 0.40 -2.85
C GLN A 32 4.10 0.80 -2.67
N MET A 33 4.88 0.84 -3.75
CA MET A 33 6.29 1.30 -3.73
C MET A 33 6.41 2.84 -3.81
N THR A 34 5.32 3.55 -4.11
CA THR A 34 5.30 4.99 -4.29
C THR A 34 5.08 5.71 -2.96
N GLN A 35 5.88 6.75 -2.73
CA GLN A 35 5.78 7.62 -1.55
C GLN A 35 5.22 8.99 -1.95
N LEU A 36 4.09 9.37 -1.37
CA LEU A 36 3.44 10.66 -1.63
C LEU A 36 3.72 11.66 -0.50
N GLU A 37 3.95 12.92 -0.85
CA GLU A 37 4.15 14.00 0.11
C GLU A 37 2.78 14.48 0.65
N ARG A 38 2.70 14.79 1.95
CA ARG A 38 1.44 15.09 2.63
C ARG A 38 0.71 16.30 2.06
N SER A 39 1.40 17.32 1.58
CA SER A 39 0.79 18.53 0.98
C SER A 39 -0.06 18.24 -0.25
N VAL A 40 0.21 17.13 -0.96
CA VAL A 40 -0.53 16.69 -2.16
C VAL A 40 -1.33 15.41 -1.93
N ALA A 41 -1.34 14.87 -0.71
CA ALA A 41 -2.02 13.62 -0.38
C ALA A 41 -3.51 13.85 -0.10
N THR A 42 -4.35 13.74 -1.13
CA THR A 42 -5.82 13.72 -0.98
C THR A 42 -6.34 12.28 -0.89
N PRO A 43 -7.49 12.03 -0.22
CA PRO A 43 -8.11 10.70 -0.17
C PRO A 43 -8.34 10.09 -1.56
N GLU A 44 -8.72 10.93 -2.53
CA GLU A 44 -8.94 10.53 -3.92
C GLU A 44 -7.63 10.09 -4.58
N ALA A 45 -6.55 10.85 -4.41
CA ALA A 45 -5.24 10.51 -4.95
C ALA A 45 -4.71 9.21 -4.33
N ILE A 46 -4.85 9.04 -3.02
CA ILE A 46 -4.41 7.83 -2.31
C ILE A 46 -5.15 6.60 -2.84
N SER A 47 -6.47 6.68 -2.96
CA SER A 47 -7.29 5.56 -3.43
C SER A 47 -7.08 5.27 -4.92
N LYS A 48 -6.96 6.30 -5.76
CA LYS A 48 -6.83 6.15 -7.22
C LYS A 48 -5.48 5.56 -7.62
N TYR A 49 -4.42 5.91 -6.92
CA TYR A 49 -3.05 5.50 -7.25
C TYR A 49 -2.48 4.43 -6.31
N PHE A 50 -3.30 3.85 -5.44
CA PHE A 50 -2.92 2.76 -4.53
C PHE A 50 -1.68 3.08 -3.67
N ILE A 51 -1.56 4.34 -3.25
CA ILE A 51 -0.36 4.86 -2.57
C ILE A 51 -0.10 4.07 -1.28
N GLY A 52 1.08 3.46 -1.20
CA GLY A 52 1.47 2.63 -0.04
C GLY A 52 2.01 3.44 1.14
N LYS A 53 2.55 4.63 0.89
CA LYS A 53 3.20 5.44 1.93
C LYS A 53 2.97 6.93 1.71
N ILE A 54 2.62 7.63 2.80
CA ILE A 54 2.56 9.09 2.86
C ILE A 54 3.67 9.56 3.79
N ILE A 55 4.37 10.62 3.41
CA ILE A 55 5.41 11.24 4.24
C ILE A 55 5.08 12.72 4.49
N LEU A 56 5.39 13.19 5.69
CA LEU A 56 5.43 14.61 6.03
C LEU A 56 6.89 15.04 5.99
N HIS A 57 7.25 15.96 5.10
CA HIS A 57 8.60 16.54 5.12
C HIS A 57 8.68 17.57 6.25
N PHE A 58 9.48 17.28 7.29
CA PHE A 58 9.88 18.29 8.26
C PHE A 58 11.15 18.96 7.75
N ALA A 59 11.04 20.19 7.24
CA ALA A 59 12.22 21.02 7.04
C ALA A 59 12.68 21.47 8.44
N THR A 60 13.66 20.76 9.01
CA THR A 60 14.37 21.27 10.18
C THR A 60 15.22 22.44 9.68
N GLN A 61 14.75 23.67 9.86
CA GLN A 61 15.61 24.84 9.75
C GLN A 61 16.65 24.78 10.87
N ILE A 62 17.89 24.48 10.49
CA ILE A 62 19.11 24.77 11.26
C ILE A 62 19.72 26.04 10.65
#